data_AF-A0A7D5NY79-F1
#
_entry.id   AF-A0A7D5NY79-F1
#
_cell.length_a   1.000
_cell.length_b   1.000
_cell.length_c   1.000
_cell.angle_alpha   90.00
_cell.angle_beta   90.00
_cell.angle_gamma   90.00
#
_symmetry.space_group_name_H-M   'P 1'
#
loop_
_entity.id
_entity.type
_entity.pdbx_description
1 polymer ?
#
loop_
_entity_poly.entity_id
_entity_poly.type
_entity_poly.pdbx_seq_one_letter_code
_entity_poly.pdbx_strand_id
1 'polypeptide(L)'
;MSDAPAAEDGGPFEEQRQIYELLSQETRHLVLQYILGHPAHLPSLDEFAYLIPKNKAAIRDQLQVLEDADVIACYEHPPNERTRGLPSQFYGLTEHGVDVLSEYNYLRGLPVARALYDNTRLSEKVQRHLNAPRPALPPSVGRSLTIGEEPTDFDRVESYIRERQGGVPSTDDQVLLAKAFFEAEIGPDHEGIKRTDLLDEFGVELEHRAETVLDNLVDTGLLEATKPPGPDIFAISERIDEIVNGRVTEEARENLDGLVAHIDDELQSIELDDGAAEISGSETVASEPSVALADGAGRTIRSILASEFGVAPERVVEHLRSGDPIDRLNAAVEAIDSSEEVASSEEYGRIVFLSQAYRYRLTERAMELQ
;
A
#
# COMPACT_ATOMS: atom_id res chain seq x y z
N MET A 1 -51.83 23.11 -44.24
CA MET A 1 -51.66 21.65 -44.18
C MET A 1 -50.34 21.35 -44.88
N SER A 2 -49.20 21.14 -44.23
CA SER A 2 -48.94 20.52 -42.94
C SER A 2 -47.94 21.37 -42.16
N ASP A 3 -48.29 21.61 -40.91
CA ASP A 3 -47.42 22.10 -39.85
C ASP A 3 -46.71 20.85 -39.27
N ALA A 4 -45.40 20.91 -39.09
CA ALA A 4 -44.62 19.90 -38.37
C ALA A 4 -43.42 20.59 -37.71
N PRO A 5 -43.19 20.35 -36.40
CA PRO A 5 -42.35 21.21 -35.58
C PRO A 5 -40.86 20.95 -35.83
N ALA A 6 -40.07 22.01 -35.78
CA ALA A 6 -38.62 21.93 -35.73
C ALA A 6 -38.20 21.24 -34.42
N ALA A 7 -37.41 20.19 -34.53
CA ALA A 7 -36.79 19.54 -33.38
C ALA A 7 -35.77 20.50 -32.75
N GLU A 8 -36.03 20.94 -31.53
CA GLU A 8 -35.01 21.47 -30.63
C GLU A 8 -34.19 20.27 -30.13
N ASP A 9 -33.00 20.07 -30.70
CA ASP A 9 -32.06 19.04 -30.27
C ASP A 9 -30.67 19.67 -30.27
N GLY A 10 -30.37 20.40 -29.20
CA GLY A 10 -29.10 21.07 -29.00
C GLY A 10 -28.05 20.04 -28.63
N GLY A 11 -27.08 19.81 -29.52
CA GLY A 11 -25.99 18.85 -29.27
C GLY A 11 -25.12 19.25 -28.05
N PRO A 12 -24.17 18.40 -27.62
CA PRO A 12 -23.35 18.62 -26.42
C PRO A 12 -22.58 19.96 -26.40
N PHE A 13 -22.29 20.54 -27.56
CA PHE A 13 -21.67 21.87 -27.67
C PHE A 13 -22.63 23.03 -27.34
N GLU A 14 -23.93 22.83 -27.51
CA GLU A 14 -24.95 23.84 -27.21
C GLU A 14 -25.22 23.88 -25.71
N GLU A 15 -25.31 22.72 -25.05
CA GLU A 15 -25.37 22.63 -23.58
C GLU A 15 -24.14 23.27 -22.92
N GLN A 16 -22.93 22.95 -23.40
CA GLN A 16 -21.70 23.56 -22.90
C GLN A 16 -21.68 25.09 -23.06
N ARG A 17 -22.19 25.59 -24.20
CA ARG A 17 -22.29 27.03 -24.46
C ARG A 17 -23.31 27.69 -23.52
N GLN A 18 -24.46 27.05 -23.30
CA GLN A 18 -25.48 27.55 -22.38
C GLN A 18 -24.96 27.65 -20.95
N ILE A 19 -24.22 26.64 -20.46
CA ILE A 19 -23.59 26.68 -19.13
C ILE A 19 -22.53 27.78 -19.07
N TYR A 20 -21.71 27.93 -20.11
CA TYR A 20 -20.72 29.01 -20.13
C TYR A 20 -21.38 30.39 -20.12
N GLU A 21 -22.43 30.62 -20.90
CA GLU A 21 -23.23 31.86 -20.90
C GLU A 21 -23.97 32.06 -19.55
N LEU A 22 -24.39 30.98 -18.90
CA LEU A 22 -24.97 31.01 -17.56
C LEU A 22 -23.93 31.51 -16.55
N LEU A 23 -22.79 30.84 -16.44
CA LEU A 23 -21.78 31.13 -15.41
C LEU A 23 -21.00 32.43 -15.65
N SER A 24 -20.84 32.89 -16.90
CA SER A 24 -20.00 34.05 -17.25
C SER A 24 -20.65 35.42 -17.00
N GLN A 25 -21.94 35.48 -16.68
CA GLN A 25 -22.60 36.75 -16.38
C GLN A 25 -22.10 37.33 -15.05
N GLU A 26 -21.65 38.58 -15.06
CA GLU A 26 -20.97 39.26 -13.95
C GLU A 26 -21.64 39.08 -12.57
N THR A 27 -22.96 39.28 -12.49
CA THR A 27 -23.69 39.24 -11.22
C THR A 27 -23.91 37.80 -10.74
N ARG A 28 -24.18 36.85 -11.64
CA ARG A 28 -24.25 35.42 -11.30
C ARG A 28 -22.90 34.90 -10.85
N HIS A 29 -21.83 35.29 -11.53
CA HIS A 29 -20.47 34.96 -11.14
C HIS A 29 -20.16 35.44 -9.72
N LEU A 30 -20.50 36.69 -9.39
CA LEU A 30 -20.34 37.22 -8.02
C LEU A 30 -21.20 36.45 -7.00
N VAL A 31 -22.46 36.12 -7.32
CA VAL A 31 -23.31 35.31 -6.46
C VAL A 31 -22.63 33.96 -6.14
N LEU A 32 -22.17 33.24 -7.16
CA LEU A 32 -21.49 31.96 -6.98
C LEU A 32 -20.19 32.10 -6.18
N GLN A 33 -19.36 33.11 -6.47
CA GLN A 33 -18.16 33.39 -5.69
C GLN A 33 -18.47 33.63 -4.20
N TYR A 34 -19.52 34.40 -3.89
CA TYR A 34 -19.90 34.66 -2.50
C TYR A 34 -20.55 33.45 -1.82
N ILE A 35 -21.23 32.57 -2.55
CA ILE A 35 -21.68 31.27 -2.02
C ILE A 35 -20.46 30.40 -1.65
N LEU A 36 -19.50 30.24 -2.56
CA LEU A 36 -18.28 29.47 -2.32
C LEU A 36 -17.45 30.05 -1.16
N GLY A 37 -17.34 31.37 -1.09
CA GLY A 37 -16.57 32.06 -0.05
C GLY A 37 -17.25 32.13 1.32
N HIS A 38 -18.57 31.93 1.43
CA HIS A 38 -19.31 32.07 2.69
C HIS A 38 -19.06 30.87 3.63
N PRO A 39 -18.76 31.05 4.94
CA PRO A 39 -18.39 29.98 5.89
C PRO A 39 -19.33 28.77 5.91
N ALA A 40 -20.64 29.01 5.85
CA ALA A 40 -21.67 27.96 5.78
C ALA A 40 -22.19 27.68 4.35
N HIS A 41 -21.58 28.28 3.32
CA HIS A 41 -22.00 28.22 1.91
C HIS A 41 -23.48 28.55 1.64
N LEU A 42 -24.09 29.33 2.53
CA LEU A 42 -25.52 29.60 2.57
C LEU A 42 -25.83 31.09 2.79
N PRO A 43 -25.27 32.05 2.02
CA PRO A 43 -25.59 33.47 2.19
C PRO A 43 -27.09 33.79 2.03
N SER A 44 -27.56 34.78 2.79
CA SER A 44 -28.90 35.37 2.67
C SER A 44 -28.90 36.51 1.65
N LEU A 45 -30.09 36.90 1.17
CA LEU A 45 -30.23 38.03 0.24
C LEU A 45 -29.67 39.36 0.78
N ASP A 46 -29.77 39.59 2.09
CA ASP A 46 -29.21 40.78 2.73
C ASP A 46 -27.67 40.77 2.75
N GLU A 47 -27.05 39.59 2.84
CA GLU A 47 -25.60 39.42 2.74
C GLU A 47 -25.13 39.69 1.31
N PHE A 48 -25.80 39.11 0.30
CA PHE A 48 -25.50 39.43 -1.11
C PHE A 48 -25.67 40.92 -1.42
N ALA A 49 -26.74 41.56 -0.95
CA ALA A 49 -27.00 42.97 -1.21
C ALA A 49 -25.97 43.91 -0.56
N TYR A 50 -25.19 43.42 0.40
CA TYR A 50 -24.08 44.17 0.98
C TYR A 50 -22.79 44.01 0.15
N LEU A 51 -22.55 42.80 -0.36
CA LEU A 51 -21.30 42.43 -1.02
C LEU A 51 -21.30 42.71 -2.53
N ILE A 52 -22.46 42.62 -3.16
CA ILE A 52 -22.62 42.80 -4.61
C ILE A 52 -23.07 44.25 -4.87
N PRO A 53 -22.41 45.00 -5.78
CA PRO A 53 -22.77 46.37 -6.12
C PRO A 53 -24.02 46.44 -7.04
N LYS A 54 -25.09 45.73 -6.69
CA LYS A 54 -26.37 45.69 -7.38
C LYS A 54 -27.51 45.81 -6.37
N ASN A 55 -28.69 46.21 -6.82
CA ASN A 55 -29.86 46.27 -5.95
C ASN A 55 -30.44 44.86 -5.68
N LYS A 56 -31.23 44.71 -4.62
CA LYS A 56 -31.83 43.43 -4.23
C LYS A 56 -32.70 42.78 -5.31
N ALA A 57 -33.40 43.57 -6.12
CA ALA A 57 -34.24 43.01 -7.17
C ALA A 57 -33.38 42.35 -8.26
N ALA A 58 -32.35 43.05 -8.74
CA ALA A 58 -31.41 42.51 -9.72
C ALA A 58 -30.67 41.26 -9.21
N ILE A 59 -30.35 41.19 -7.92
CA ILE A 59 -29.75 40.01 -7.29
C ILE A 59 -30.75 38.85 -7.26
N ARG A 60 -32.01 39.09 -6.86
CA ARG A 60 -33.06 38.06 -6.89
C ARG A 60 -33.28 37.51 -8.28
N ASP A 61 -33.28 38.37 -9.31
CA ASP A 61 -33.42 37.92 -10.69
C ASP A 61 -32.29 36.95 -11.09
N GLN A 62 -31.06 37.19 -10.62
CA GLN A 62 -29.95 36.27 -10.87
C GLN A 62 -30.01 35.00 -10.04
N LEU A 63 -30.49 35.06 -8.80
CA LEU A 63 -30.71 33.87 -7.98
C LEU A 63 -31.77 32.98 -8.63
N GLN A 64 -32.88 33.55 -9.10
CA GLN A 64 -33.93 32.81 -9.80
C GLN A 64 -33.38 32.10 -11.05
N VAL A 65 -32.54 32.77 -11.85
CA VAL A 65 -31.93 32.14 -13.03
C VAL A 65 -31.03 30.95 -12.66
N LEU A 66 -30.30 31.03 -11.54
CA LEU A 66 -29.47 29.93 -11.07
C LEU A 66 -30.30 28.79 -10.45
N GLU A 67 -31.44 29.10 -9.82
CA GLU A 67 -32.41 28.11 -9.32
C GLU A 67 -33.13 27.39 -10.46
N ASP A 68 -33.55 28.13 -11.49
CA ASP A 68 -34.22 27.57 -12.68
C ASP A 68 -33.29 26.61 -13.45
N ALA A 69 -31.98 26.84 -13.36
CA ALA A 69 -30.94 25.96 -13.92
C ALA A 69 -30.49 24.85 -12.95
N ASP A 70 -31.13 24.71 -11.79
CA ASP A 70 -30.81 23.74 -10.73
C ASP A 70 -29.35 23.82 -10.24
N VAL A 71 -28.70 24.97 -10.36
CA VAL A 71 -27.33 25.19 -9.86
C VAL A 71 -27.35 25.54 -8.37
N ILE A 72 -28.37 26.29 -7.94
CA ILE A 72 -28.55 26.67 -6.54
C ILE A 72 -29.98 26.37 -6.10
N ALA A 73 -30.21 26.35 -4.79
CA ALA A 73 -31.54 26.28 -4.21
C ALA A 73 -31.69 27.24 -3.02
N CYS A 74 -32.93 27.67 -2.77
CA CYS A 74 -33.33 28.35 -1.55
C CYS A 74 -33.51 27.34 -0.42
N TYR A 75 -32.69 27.46 0.61
CA TYR A 75 -32.77 26.72 1.86
C TYR A 75 -33.46 27.57 2.93
N GLU A 76 -34.63 27.11 3.37
CA GLU A 76 -35.42 27.82 4.37
C GLU A 76 -35.06 27.39 5.80
N HIS A 77 -35.06 28.36 6.72
CA HIS A 77 -34.98 28.13 8.16
C HIS A 77 -36.18 28.82 8.85
N PRO A 78 -37.35 28.16 8.86
CA PRO A 78 -38.59 28.72 9.41
C PRO A 78 -38.50 29.29 10.84
N PRO A 79 -37.67 28.74 11.77
CA PRO A 79 -37.54 29.33 13.11
C PRO A 79 -37.08 30.79 13.11
N ASN A 80 -36.31 31.24 12.10
CA ASN A 80 -35.80 32.61 12.05
C ASN A 80 -36.91 33.64 11.75
N GLU A 81 -38.01 33.25 11.11
CA GLU A 81 -39.14 34.15 10.81
C GLU A 81 -39.76 34.73 12.08
N ARG A 82 -39.67 33.98 13.19
CA ARG A 82 -40.19 34.38 14.50
C ARG A 82 -39.25 35.33 15.24
N THR A 83 -38.03 35.56 14.72
CA THR A 83 -37.03 36.43 15.34
C THR A 83 -36.78 37.66 14.48
N ARG A 84 -37.09 38.83 15.04
CA ARG A 84 -36.95 40.11 14.32
C ARG A 84 -35.50 40.35 13.88
N GLY A 85 -35.30 40.58 12.59
CA GLY A 85 -33.99 40.96 12.04
C GLY A 85 -33.05 39.79 11.74
N LEU A 86 -33.57 38.55 11.70
CA LEU A 86 -32.85 37.41 11.15
C LEU A 86 -33.40 37.02 9.77
N PRO A 87 -32.55 36.59 8.83
CA PRO A 87 -32.98 36.02 7.56
C PRO A 87 -33.55 34.60 7.77
N SER A 88 -34.64 34.26 7.07
CA SER A 88 -35.19 32.89 7.03
C SER A 88 -34.89 32.15 5.73
N GLN A 89 -34.38 32.84 4.70
CA GLN A 89 -34.04 32.28 3.40
C GLN A 89 -32.56 32.45 3.12
N PHE A 90 -31.94 31.36 2.69
CA PHE A 90 -30.52 31.24 2.39
C PHE A 90 -30.35 30.55 1.04
N TYR A 91 -29.28 30.85 0.32
CA TYR A 91 -29.05 30.29 -1.01
C TYR A 91 -27.73 29.54 -1.03
N GLY A 92 -27.73 28.31 -1.52
CA GLY A 92 -26.54 27.46 -1.59
C GLY A 92 -26.63 26.52 -2.80
N LEU A 93 -25.54 25.78 -3.05
CA LEU A 93 -25.49 24.85 -4.18
C LEU A 93 -26.44 23.66 -3.98
N THR A 94 -26.95 23.13 -5.08
CA THR A 94 -27.55 21.79 -5.17
C THR A 94 -26.45 20.75 -5.42
N GLU A 95 -26.80 19.46 -5.48
CA GLU A 95 -25.87 18.42 -5.92
C GLU A 95 -25.45 18.64 -7.38
N HIS A 96 -26.41 18.91 -8.27
CA HIS A 96 -26.14 19.24 -9.67
C HIS A 96 -25.24 20.47 -9.82
N GLY A 97 -25.48 21.52 -9.03
CA GLY A 97 -24.66 22.73 -9.02
C GLY A 97 -23.22 22.47 -8.61
N VAL A 98 -22.97 21.55 -7.68
CA VAL A 98 -21.60 21.12 -7.32
C VAL A 98 -20.93 20.46 -8.53
N ASP A 99 -21.61 19.57 -9.24
CA ASP A 99 -21.06 18.88 -10.41
C ASP A 99 -20.71 19.88 -11.51
N VAL A 100 -21.62 20.80 -11.83
CA VAL A 100 -21.39 21.87 -12.83
C VAL A 100 -20.22 22.75 -12.41
N LEU A 101 -20.15 23.20 -11.16
CA LEU A 101 -19.06 24.06 -10.71
C LEU A 101 -17.72 23.32 -10.64
N SER A 102 -17.73 22.00 -10.41
CA SER A 102 -16.54 21.15 -10.46
C SER A 102 -16.02 21.05 -11.89
N GLU A 103 -16.88 20.71 -12.85
CA GLU A 103 -16.55 20.57 -14.27
C GLU A 103 -15.94 21.86 -14.86
N TYR A 104 -16.47 23.01 -14.46
CA TYR A 104 -16.02 24.33 -14.91
C TYR A 104 -14.96 24.98 -14.00
N ASN A 105 -14.32 24.19 -13.12
CA ASN A 105 -13.18 24.58 -12.27
C ASN A 105 -13.45 25.73 -11.26
N TYR A 106 -14.70 25.99 -10.89
CA TYR A 106 -15.04 26.98 -9.88
C TYR A 106 -14.62 26.54 -8.47
N LEU A 107 -14.72 25.24 -8.17
CA LEU A 107 -14.39 24.70 -6.84
C LEU A 107 -12.90 24.84 -6.49
N ARG A 108 -12.01 24.85 -7.49
CA ARG A 108 -10.57 25.13 -7.29
C ARG A 108 -10.32 26.52 -6.68
N GLY A 109 -11.19 27.49 -6.98
CA GLY A 109 -11.10 28.85 -6.44
C GLY A 109 -11.63 29.00 -5.01
N LEU A 110 -12.19 27.94 -4.43
CA LEU A 110 -12.90 27.99 -3.14
C LEU A 110 -12.01 28.48 -1.97
N PRO A 111 -10.74 28.04 -1.80
CA PRO A 111 -9.85 28.58 -0.77
C PRO A 111 -9.61 30.09 -0.91
N VAL A 112 -9.46 30.56 -2.16
CA VAL A 112 -9.29 31.99 -2.46
C VAL A 112 -10.57 32.77 -2.16
N ALA A 113 -11.73 32.24 -2.56
CA ALA A 113 -13.03 32.86 -2.28
C ALA A 113 -13.28 32.97 -0.77
N ARG A 114 -12.95 31.94 0.02
CA ARG A 114 -13.03 31.98 1.49
C ARG A 114 -12.10 33.04 2.06
N ALA A 115 -10.83 33.06 1.64
CA ALA A 115 -9.87 34.05 2.12
C ALA A 115 -10.32 35.49 1.81
N LEU A 116 -10.89 35.75 0.62
CA LEU A 116 -11.46 37.05 0.28
C LEU A 116 -12.66 37.41 1.18
N TYR A 117 -13.54 36.44 1.45
CA TYR A 117 -14.69 36.64 2.32
C TYR A 117 -14.25 36.99 3.75
N ASP A 118 -13.32 36.22 4.33
CA ASP A 118 -12.83 36.40 5.71
C ASP A 118 -12.14 37.75 5.91
N ASN A 119 -11.50 38.29 4.87
CA ASN A 119 -10.87 39.61 4.90
C ASN A 119 -11.83 40.76 4.58
N THR A 120 -13.09 40.48 4.23
CA THR A 120 -14.08 41.50 3.93
C THR A 120 -14.65 42.09 5.21
N ARG A 121 -14.61 43.42 5.33
CA ARG A 121 -15.23 44.13 6.46
C ARG A 121 -16.75 44.10 6.32
N LEU A 122 -17.44 43.51 7.29
CA LEU A 122 -18.90 43.46 7.33
C LEU A 122 -19.47 44.53 8.27
N SER A 123 -20.64 45.06 7.92
CA SER A 123 -21.42 45.91 8.85
C SER A 123 -22.02 45.08 9.98
N GLU A 124 -22.35 45.70 11.12
CA GLU A 124 -22.99 45.01 12.25
C GLU A 124 -24.27 44.26 11.87
N LYS A 125 -25.06 44.84 10.94
CA LYS A 125 -26.27 44.18 10.43
C LYS A 125 -25.94 42.89 9.69
N VAL A 126 -24.93 42.95 8.81
CA VAL A 126 -24.54 41.80 7.98
C VAL A 126 -23.84 40.75 8.83
N GLN A 127 -23.03 41.14 9.82
CA GLN A 127 -22.46 40.20 10.79
C GLN A 127 -23.54 39.46 11.60
N ARG A 128 -24.62 40.15 11.97
CA ARG A 128 -25.78 39.51 12.63
C ARG A 128 -26.46 38.48 11.74
N HIS A 129 -26.54 38.76 10.44
CA HIS A 129 -27.05 37.80 9.47
C HIS A 129 -26.08 36.64 9.29
N LEU A 130 -24.77 36.91 9.24
CA LEU A 130 -23.71 35.90 9.14
C LEU A 130 -23.84 34.84 10.24
N ASN A 131 -24.05 35.30 11.47
CA ASN A 131 -24.17 34.48 12.67
C ASN A 131 -25.60 33.92 12.91
N ALA A 132 -26.56 34.16 12.01
CA ALA A 132 -27.91 33.62 12.16
C ALA A 132 -27.88 32.08 12.07
N PRO A 133 -28.77 31.37 12.81
CA PRO A 133 -28.96 29.93 12.60
C PRO A 133 -29.35 29.62 11.16
N ARG A 134 -28.76 28.58 10.58
CA ARG A 134 -28.93 28.17 9.18
C ARG A 134 -29.31 26.69 9.10
N PRO A 135 -30.00 26.27 8.03
CA PRO A 135 -30.26 24.86 7.79
C PRO A 135 -28.94 24.14 7.42
N ALA A 136 -28.93 22.82 7.54
CA ALA A 136 -27.81 22.01 7.07
C ALA A 136 -27.89 21.81 5.56
N LEU A 137 -26.74 21.86 4.88
CA LEU A 137 -26.63 21.43 3.49
C LEU A 137 -26.74 19.90 3.39
N PRO A 138 -27.12 19.36 2.21
CA PRO A 138 -26.99 17.94 1.92
C PRO A 138 -25.55 17.46 2.20
N PRO A 139 -25.34 16.28 2.81
CA PRO A 139 -23.99 15.83 3.16
C PRO A 139 -23.04 15.71 1.97
N SER A 140 -23.54 15.32 0.79
CA SER A 140 -22.82 15.30 -0.49
C SER A 140 -22.23 16.67 -0.84
N VAL A 141 -23.10 17.69 -0.88
CA VAL A 141 -22.71 19.09 -1.15
C VAL A 141 -21.71 19.60 -0.10
N GLY A 142 -21.95 19.33 1.18
CA GLY A 142 -21.06 19.76 2.26
C GLY A 142 -19.65 19.19 2.15
N ARG A 143 -19.51 17.92 1.78
CA ARG A 143 -18.19 17.28 1.56
C ARG A 143 -17.43 17.96 0.43
N SER A 144 -18.06 18.19 -0.71
CA SER A 144 -17.42 18.81 -1.89
C SER A 144 -17.00 20.28 -1.66
N LEU A 145 -17.55 20.95 -0.65
CA LEU A 145 -17.23 22.34 -0.31
C LEU A 145 -16.29 22.46 0.90
N THR A 146 -15.78 21.35 1.42
CA THR A 146 -14.87 21.37 2.57
C THR A 146 -13.51 21.93 2.16
N ILE A 147 -13.03 22.94 2.90
CA ILE A 147 -11.71 23.54 2.71
C ILE A 147 -10.71 22.73 3.54
N GLY A 148 -10.23 21.64 2.96
CA GLY A 148 -9.29 20.74 3.58
C GLY A 148 -8.87 19.73 2.53
N GLU A 149 -7.64 19.92 2.05
CA GLU A 149 -6.98 19.19 0.96
C GLU A 149 -7.63 19.46 -0.42
N GLU A 150 -6.84 19.97 -1.38
CA GLU A 150 -7.19 19.74 -2.79
C GLU A 150 -7.43 18.22 -2.92
N PRO A 151 -8.40 17.75 -3.73
CA PRO A 151 -8.48 16.33 -3.97
C PRO A 151 -7.10 15.93 -4.46
N THR A 152 -6.39 15.17 -3.63
CA THR A 152 -5.01 14.89 -3.91
C THR A 152 -4.99 14.11 -5.22
N ASP A 153 -3.90 14.15 -5.95
CA ASP A 153 -3.73 13.30 -7.13
C ASP A 153 -4.07 11.82 -6.80
N PHE A 154 -3.93 11.44 -5.52
CA PHE A 154 -4.39 10.16 -4.97
C PHE A 154 -5.91 9.95 -4.94
N ASP A 155 -6.75 10.98 -4.82
CA ASP A 155 -8.22 10.85 -4.80
C ASP A 155 -8.76 10.26 -6.11
N ARG A 156 -8.08 10.54 -7.23
CA ARG A 156 -8.37 9.93 -8.54
C ARG A 156 -8.00 8.45 -8.55
N VAL A 157 -6.86 8.10 -7.97
CA VAL A 157 -6.42 6.71 -7.82
C VAL A 157 -7.37 5.93 -6.90
N GLU A 158 -7.77 6.52 -5.77
CA GLU A 158 -8.76 5.92 -4.86
C GLU A 158 -10.09 5.68 -5.57
N SER A 159 -10.59 6.70 -6.27
CA SER A 159 -11.83 6.58 -7.06
C SER A 159 -11.71 5.47 -8.11
N TYR A 160 -10.58 5.40 -8.81
CA TYR A 160 -10.31 4.34 -9.79
C TYR A 160 -10.31 2.94 -9.18
N ILE A 161 -9.68 2.75 -8.01
CA ILE A 161 -9.68 1.47 -7.28
C ILE A 161 -11.11 1.10 -6.89
N ARG A 162 -11.86 2.03 -6.28
CA ARG A 162 -13.22 1.78 -5.80
C ARG A 162 -14.21 1.52 -6.95
N GLU A 163 -14.08 2.19 -8.09
CA GLU A 163 -14.92 1.95 -9.27
C GLU A 163 -14.65 0.58 -9.88
N ARG A 164 -13.38 0.19 -9.99
CA ARG A 164 -12.99 -1.04 -10.68
C ARG A 164 -13.11 -2.28 -9.78
N GLN A 165 -12.97 -2.09 -8.47
CA GLN A 165 -12.89 -3.18 -7.50
C GLN A 165 -13.80 -3.05 -6.28
N GLY A 166 -14.77 -2.12 -6.24
CA GLY A 166 -15.61 -1.88 -5.05
C GLY A 166 -16.44 -3.07 -4.52
N GLY A 167 -16.46 -4.21 -5.22
CA GLY A 167 -17.01 -5.48 -4.73
C GLY A 167 -16.00 -6.42 -4.06
N VAL A 168 -14.71 -6.06 -4.05
CA VAL A 168 -13.61 -6.87 -3.49
C VAL A 168 -13.42 -6.50 -2.02
N PRO A 169 -13.38 -7.48 -1.09
CA PRO A 169 -13.25 -7.19 0.35
C PRO A 169 -12.00 -6.40 0.72
N SER A 170 -10.90 -6.53 -0.03
CA SER A 170 -9.63 -5.88 0.26
C SER A 170 -9.51 -4.46 -0.29
N THR A 171 -10.61 -3.83 -0.74
CA THR A 171 -10.58 -2.52 -1.42
C THR A 171 -9.93 -1.43 -0.56
N ASP A 172 -10.26 -1.37 0.73
CA ASP A 172 -9.69 -0.34 1.61
C ASP A 172 -8.19 -0.57 1.86
N ASP A 173 -7.74 -1.82 2.00
CA ASP A 173 -6.32 -2.18 2.07
C ASP A 173 -5.58 -1.85 0.75
N GLN A 174 -6.24 -1.99 -0.40
CA GLN A 174 -5.67 -1.63 -1.70
C GLN A 174 -5.45 -0.13 -1.82
N VAL A 175 -6.41 0.68 -1.36
CA VAL A 175 -6.27 2.14 -1.31
C VAL A 175 -5.12 2.52 -0.36
N LEU A 176 -5.11 1.96 0.85
CA LEU A 176 -4.05 2.22 1.82
C LEU A 176 -2.67 1.90 1.24
N LEU A 177 -2.54 0.73 0.60
CA LEU A 177 -1.26 0.30 0.05
C LEU A 177 -0.86 1.12 -1.17
N ALA A 178 -1.77 1.41 -2.09
CA ALA A 178 -1.50 2.27 -3.24
C ALA A 178 -0.98 3.64 -2.77
N LYS A 179 -1.58 4.22 -1.72
CA LYS A 179 -1.13 5.49 -1.14
C LYS A 179 0.31 5.41 -0.66
N ALA A 180 0.65 4.35 0.07
CA ALA A 180 2.01 4.14 0.57
C ALA A 180 3.05 4.06 -0.57
N PHE A 181 2.72 3.42 -1.69
CA PHE A 181 3.59 3.39 -2.87
C PHE A 181 3.85 4.79 -3.47
N PHE A 182 2.82 5.64 -3.51
CA PHE A 182 2.97 7.03 -3.97
C PHE A 182 3.78 7.87 -3.00
N GLU A 183 3.50 7.78 -1.70
CA GLU A 183 4.22 8.51 -0.65
C GLU A 183 5.70 8.10 -0.56
N ALA A 184 6.02 6.84 -0.88
CA ALA A 184 7.38 6.32 -0.94
C ALA A 184 8.09 6.56 -2.29
N GLU A 185 7.42 7.22 -3.25
CA GLU A 185 7.95 7.50 -4.60
C GLU A 185 8.43 6.23 -5.36
N ILE A 186 7.77 5.08 -5.14
CA ILE A 186 8.11 3.79 -5.77
C ILE A 186 7.44 3.72 -7.15
N GLY A 187 7.93 4.59 -8.03
CA GLY A 187 7.46 4.77 -9.41
C GLY A 187 8.00 3.76 -10.42
N PRO A 188 7.71 3.96 -11.72
CA PRO A 188 8.19 3.14 -12.84
C PRO A 188 9.72 3.08 -12.95
N ASP A 189 10.40 4.14 -12.53
CA ASP A 189 11.87 4.22 -12.51
C ASP A 189 12.51 3.54 -11.29
N HIS A 190 11.71 3.11 -10.31
CA HIS A 190 12.19 2.41 -9.13
C HIS A 190 12.43 0.92 -9.40
N GLU A 191 13.39 0.29 -8.70
CA GLU A 191 13.65 -1.16 -8.81
C GLU A 191 12.46 -2.00 -8.31
N GLY A 192 11.62 -1.40 -7.47
CA GLY A 192 10.47 -1.99 -6.83
C GLY A 192 10.81 -2.67 -5.49
N ILE A 193 9.79 -2.81 -4.66
CA ILE A 193 9.88 -3.30 -3.28
C ILE A 193 9.48 -4.78 -3.19
N LYS A 194 10.13 -5.55 -2.32
CA LYS A 194 9.74 -6.94 -2.07
C LYS A 194 8.53 -6.98 -1.15
N ARG A 195 7.68 -8.00 -1.32
CA ARG A 195 6.53 -8.22 -0.44
C ARG A 195 6.91 -8.34 1.04
N THR A 196 8.05 -8.95 1.35
CA THR A 196 8.54 -9.11 2.74
C THR A 196 8.88 -7.79 3.39
N ASP A 197 9.43 -6.87 2.61
CA ASP A 197 9.99 -5.61 3.10
C ASP A 197 8.90 -4.52 3.11
N LEU A 198 7.82 -4.74 2.36
CA LEU A 198 6.70 -3.81 2.16
C LEU A 198 6.05 -3.35 3.46
N LEU A 199 5.72 -4.26 4.37
CA LEU A 199 5.05 -3.89 5.62
C LEU A 199 5.98 -3.11 6.55
N ASP A 200 7.26 -3.49 6.59
CA ASP A 200 8.26 -2.83 7.43
C ASP A 200 8.63 -1.45 6.90
N GLU A 201 8.75 -1.31 5.58
CA GLU A 201 9.13 -0.05 4.93
C GLU A 201 7.99 0.97 4.93
N PHE A 202 6.75 0.53 4.70
CA PHE A 202 5.60 1.43 4.68
C PHE A 202 4.96 1.65 6.05
N GLY A 203 5.21 0.77 7.03
CA GLY A 203 4.58 0.84 8.34
C GLY A 203 3.06 0.74 8.29
N VAL A 204 2.51 0.00 7.30
CA VAL A 204 1.06 -0.16 7.09
C VAL A 204 0.57 -1.45 7.72
N GLU A 205 -0.59 -1.36 8.39
CA GLU A 205 -1.32 -2.53 8.89
C GLU A 205 -2.44 -2.87 7.90
N LEU A 206 -2.40 -4.06 7.32
CA LEU A 206 -3.41 -4.54 6.38
C LEU A 206 -4.34 -5.53 7.08
N GLU A 207 -5.64 -5.42 6.81
CA GLU A 207 -6.62 -6.39 7.32
C GLU A 207 -6.55 -7.72 6.55
N HIS A 208 -6.22 -7.65 5.27
CA HIS A 208 -6.07 -8.77 4.36
C HIS A 208 -4.59 -9.12 4.12
N ARG A 209 -4.35 -10.32 3.59
CA ARG A 209 -2.99 -10.76 3.24
C ARG A 209 -2.40 -9.83 2.18
N ALA A 210 -1.18 -9.35 2.43
CA ALA A 210 -0.45 -8.47 1.50
C ALA A 210 -0.37 -9.05 0.08
N GLU A 211 -0.21 -10.36 -0.06
CA GLU A 211 -0.25 -11.07 -1.35
C GLU A 211 -1.55 -10.79 -2.12
N THR A 212 -2.70 -10.96 -1.46
CA THR A 212 -4.02 -10.73 -2.09
C THR A 212 -4.21 -9.28 -2.48
N VAL A 213 -3.77 -8.34 -1.64
CA VAL A 213 -3.88 -6.90 -1.91
C VAL A 213 -3.00 -6.52 -3.11
N LEU A 214 -1.77 -7.01 -3.15
CA LEU A 214 -0.82 -6.78 -4.25
C LEU A 214 -1.31 -7.37 -5.57
N ASP A 215 -1.78 -8.62 -5.57
CA ASP A 215 -2.30 -9.28 -6.77
C ASP A 215 -3.49 -8.50 -7.34
N ASN A 216 -4.41 -8.05 -6.48
CA ASN A 216 -5.53 -7.21 -6.90
C ASN A 216 -5.07 -5.87 -7.48
N LEU A 217 -4.08 -5.21 -6.89
CA LEU A 217 -3.52 -3.96 -7.42
C LEU A 217 -2.79 -4.18 -8.74
N VAL A 218 -2.11 -5.31 -8.92
CA VAL A 218 -1.51 -5.69 -10.20
C VAL A 218 -2.59 -5.91 -11.26
N ASP A 219 -3.69 -6.57 -10.92
CA ASP A 219 -4.83 -6.79 -11.81
C ASP A 219 -5.55 -5.48 -12.19
N THR A 220 -5.52 -4.44 -11.34
CA THR A 220 -6.02 -3.10 -11.71
C THR A 220 -5.12 -2.39 -12.74
N GLY A 221 -3.87 -2.82 -12.87
CA GLY A 221 -2.83 -2.16 -13.65
C GLY A 221 -2.20 -0.96 -12.95
N LEU A 222 -2.42 -0.77 -11.64
CA LEU A 222 -1.74 0.27 -10.86
C LEU A 222 -0.34 -0.16 -10.43
N LEU A 223 -0.16 -1.44 -10.12
CA LEU A 223 1.15 -2.01 -9.83
C LEU A 223 1.60 -2.95 -10.94
N GLU A 224 2.90 -3.09 -11.10
CA GLU A 224 3.49 -4.20 -11.85
C GLU A 224 4.39 -5.04 -10.94
N ALA A 225 4.32 -6.36 -11.12
CA ALA A 225 5.19 -7.32 -10.46
C ALA A 225 6.31 -7.72 -11.43
N THR A 226 7.54 -7.40 -11.08
CA THR A 226 8.73 -7.71 -11.88
C THR A 226 9.67 -8.63 -11.10
N LYS A 227 10.44 -9.44 -11.81
CA LYS A 227 11.56 -10.18 -11.24
C LYS A 227 12.86 -9.56 -11.72
N PRO A 228 13.86 -9.41 -10.83
CA PRO A 228 15.19 -9.02 -11.28
C PRO A 228 15.73 -9.98 -12.35
N PRO A 229 16.57 -9.48 -13.28
CA PRO A 229 17.18 -10.34 -14.29
C PRO A 229 18.11 -11.36 -13.61
N GLY A 230 17.93 -12.65 -13.92
CA GLY A 230 18.75 -13.73 -13.37
C GLY A 230 18.01 -15.06 -13.29
N PRO A 231 18.64 -16.08 -12.67
CA PRO A 231 18.01 -17.37 -12.44
C PRO A 231 16.95 -17.27 -11.33
N ASP A 232 15.79 -17.91 -11.50
CA ASP A 232 14.70 -17.87 -10.51
C ASP A 232 15.09 -18.41 -9.14
N ILE A 233 16.10 -19.29 -9.08
CA ILE A 233 16.60 -19.92 -7.86
C ILE A 233 18.12 -19.78 -7.83
N PHE A 234 18.64 -19.32 -6.70
CA PHE A 234 20.06 -19.29 -6.38
C PHE A 234 20.39 -20.41 -5.40
N ALA A 235 21.36 -21.24 -5.75
CA ALA A 235 22.00 -22.17 -4.83
C ALA A 235 23.19 -21.45 -4.17
N ILE A 236 23.18 -21.36 -2.84
CA ILE A 236 24.21 -20.68 -2.03
C ILE A 236 24.82 -21.72 -1.09
N SER A 237 26.15 -21.78 -1.04
CA SER A 237 26.88 -22.63 -0.09
C SER A 237 27.15 -21.84 1.18
N GLU A 238 26.67 -22.31 2.34
CA GLU A 238 26.93 -21.66 3.64
C GLU A 238 28.43 -21.69 4.00
N ARG A 239 29.18 -22.68 3.50
CA ARG A 239 30.61 -22.85 3.79
C ARG A 239 31.47 -21.72 3.20
N ILE A 240 31.22 -21.35 1.94
CA ILE A 240 32.02 -20.35 1.22
C ILE A 240 31.29 -19.01 1.05
N ASP A 241 30.02 -18.94 1.45
CA ASP A 241 29.15 -17.77 1.31
C ASP A 241 29.07 -17.25 -0.14
N GLU A 242 29.02 -18.16 -1.10
CA GLU A 242 28.97 -17.84 -2.54
C GLU A 242 27.84 -18.56 -3.28
N ILE A 243 27.39 -17.96 -4.38
CA ILE A 243 26.46 -18.57 -5.33
C ILE A 243 27.18 -19.68 -6.12
N VAL A 244 26.64 -20.89 -6.07
CA VAL A 244 27.20 -22.10 -6.69
C VAL A 244 26.35 -22.65 -7.83
N ASN A 245 25.52 -21.79 -8.45
CA ASN A 245 24.69 -22.14 -9.59
C ASN A 245 25.48 -22.88 -10.69
N GLY A 246 25.00 -24.04 -11.11
CA GLY A 246 25.63 -24.88 -12.14
C GLY A 246 26.79 -25.77 -11.66
N ARG A 247 27.24 -25.63 -10.40
CA ARG A 247 28.24 -26.50 -9.74
C ARG A 247 27.79 -27.01 -8.37
N VAL A 248 26.48 -27.07 -8.17
CA VAL A 248 25.85 -27.34 -6.86
C VAL A 248 26.20 -28.74 -6.36
N THR A 249 26.19 -29.73 -7.25
CA THR A 249 26.47 -31.12 -6.88
C THR A 249 27.95 -31.33 -6.57
N GLU A 250 28.85 -30.62 -7.25
CA GLU A 250 30.29 -30.61 -6.97
C GLU A 250 30.56 -30.01 -5.59
N GLU A 251 30.00 -28.83 -5.31
CA GLU A 251 30.10 -28.18 -4.01
C GLU A 251 29.56 -29.08 -2.89
N ALA A 252 28.41 -29.72 -3.10
CA ALA A 252 27.83 -30.64 -2.11
C ALA A 252 28.78 -31.79 -1.77
N ARG A 253 29.48 -32.35 -2.76
CA ARG A 253 30.44 -33.43 -2.55
C ARG A 253 31.67 -32.96 -1.78
N GLU A 254 32.19 -31.76 -2.08
CA GLU A 254 33.31 -31.18 -1.34
C GLU A 254 32.97 -30.97 0.14
N ASN A 255 31.76 -30.46 0.42
CA ASN A 255 31.28 -30.29 1.79
C ASN A 255 31.08 -31.64 2.50
N LEU A 256 30.58 -32.68 1.80
CA LEU A 256 30.48 -34.03 2.35
C LEU A 256 31.85 -34.63 2.66
N ASP A 257 32.86 -34.41 1.83
CA ASP A 257 34.22 -34.86 2.12
C ASP A 257 34.82 -34.12 3.32
N GLY A 258 34.56 -32.83 3.49
CA GLY A 258 34.91 -32.06 4.70
C GLY A 258 34.20 -32.59 5.95
N LEU A 259 32.91 -32.92 5.87
CA LEU A 259 32.18 -33.56 6.96
C LEU A 259 32.77 -34.93 7.33
N VAL A 260 33.13 -35.74 6.33
CA VAL A 260 33.77 -37.05 6.57
C VAL A 260 35.13 -36.87 7.25
N ALA A 261 35.92 -35.88 6.84
CA ALA A 261 37.18 -35.55 7.52
C ALA A 261 36.96 -35.15 8.98
N HIS A 262 35.96 -34.31 9.27
CA HIS A 262 35.63 -33.92 10.64
C HIS A 262 35.22 -35.12 11.51
N ILE A 263 34.44 -36.05 10.95
CA ILE A 263 34.08 -37.30 11.63
C ILE A 263 35.33 -38.14 11.95
N ASP A 264 36.29 -38.22 11.04
CA ASP A 264 37.50 -39.02 11.21
C ASP A 264 38.49 -38.35 12.19
N ASP A 265 38.57 -37.02 12.22
CA ASP A 265 39.40 -36.24 13.16
C ASP A 265 38.87 -36.33 14.59
N GLU A 266 37.54 -36.28 14.79
CA GLU A 266 36.91 -36.52 16.09
C GLU A 266 37.27 -37.91 16.63
N LEU A 267 37.25 -38.93 15.75
CA LEU A 267 37.62 -40.30 16.11
C LEU A 267 39.09 -40.40 16.56
N GLN A 268 40.01 -39.76 15.82
CA GLN A 268 41.44 -39.74 16.16
C GLN A 268 41.70 -39.00 17.47
N SER A 269 40.97 -37.92 17.75
CA SER A 269 41.11 -37.17 19.00
C SER A 269 40.71 -38.01 20.22
N ILE A 270 39.69 -38.86 20.10
CA ILE A 270 39.24 -39.78 21.15
C ILE A 270 40.26 -40.91 21.36
N GLU A 271 40.80 -41.49 20.27
CA GLU A 271 41.81 -42.55 20.35
C GLU A 271 43.12 -42.08 21.01
N LEU A 272 43.49 -40.81 20.85
CA LEU A 272 44.69 -40.22 21.47
C LEU A 272 44.52 -39.92 22.97
N ASP A 273 43.30 -39.64 23.43
CA ASP A 273 43.01 -39.41 24.84
C ASP A 273 42.98 -40.74 25.64
N ASP A 274 42.45 -41.81 25.03
CA ASP A 274 42.54 -43.18 25.59
C ASP A 274 43.97 -43.74 25.50
N GLY A 275 44.73 -43.41 24.44
CA GLY A 275 46.12 -43.84 24.25
C GLY A 275 47.11 -43.21 25.23
N ALA A 276 46.77 -42.07 25.85
CA ALA A 276 47.59 -41.45 26.90
C ALA A 276 47.50 -42.19 28.25
N ALA A 277 46.55 -43.13 28.41
CA ALA A 277 46.39 -43.94 29.62
C ALA A 277 47.24 -45.22 29.66
N GLU A 278 47.86 -45.64 28.54
CA GLU A 278 48.57 -46.92 28.46
C GLU A 278 50.06 -46.77 28.11
N ILE A 279 50.87 -46.30 29.07
CA ILE A 279 52.23 -46.84 29.23
C ILE A 279 52.18 -47.87 30.35
N SER A 280 51.78 -49.11 30.03
CA SER A 280 52.43 -50.34 30.50
C SER A 280 51.75 -51.61 29.92
N GLY A 281 52.45 -52.29 28.99
CA GLY A 281 52.38 -53.75 28.89
C GLY A 281 51.53 -54.39 27.78
N SER A 282 52.18 -54.62 26.63
CA SER A 282 52.12 -55.77 25.72
C SER A 282 50.80 -56.49 25.33
N GLU A 283 50.77 -56.77 24.03
CA GLU A 283 50.09 -57.84 23.28
C GLU A 283 48.72 -57.54 22.64
N THR A 284 48.79 -57.53 21.31
CA THR A 284 47.73 -57.61 20.30
C THR A 284 46.58 -58.56 20.66
N VAL A 285 45.37 -58.01 20.68
CA VAL A 285 44.16 -58.66 20.18
C VAL A 285 43.39 -57.61 19.38
N ALA A 286 42.96 -57.98 18.18
CA ALA A 286 42.06 -57.17 17.37
C ALA A 286 40.75 -56.99 18.14
N SER A 287 40.53 -55.81 18.69
CA SER A 287 39.29 -55.43 19.36
C SER A 287 38.55 -54.48 18.43
N GLU A 288 37.35 -54.87 18.03
CA GLU A 288 36.34 -53.95 17.49
C GLU A 288 36.19 -52.79 18.48
N PRO A 289 36.24 -51.51 18.05
CA PRO A 289 36.01 -50.40 18.95
C PRO A 289 34.51 -50.32 19.21
N SER A 290 34.02 -51.15 20.13
CA SER A 290 32.76 -50.92 20.81
C SER A 290 32.96 -49.69 21.69
N VAL A 291 32.60 -48.52 21.18
CA VAL A 291 32.56 -47.27 21.95
C VAL A 291 31.53 -47.46 23.07
N ALA A 292 32.02 -47.84 24.25
CA ALA A 292 31.22 -47.91 25.45
C ALA A 292 30.98 -46.47 25.96
N LEU A 293 29.71 -46.07 26.03
CA LEU A 293 29.30 -44.86 26.72
C LEU A 293 29.69 -44.94 28.20
N ALA A 294 30.58 -44.04 28.62
CA ALA A 294 30.81 -43.70 30.01
C ALA A 294 30.60 -42.18 30.19
N ASP A 295 29.38 -41.81 30.60
CA ASP A 295 28.92 -40.64 31.38
C ASP A 295 29.77 -39.33 31.44
N GLY A 296 30.43 -38.89 30.37
CA GLY A 296 31.13 -37.60 30.38
C GLY A 296 31.59 -37.00 29.05
N ALA A 297 31.62 -37.76 27.96
CA ALA A 297 31.86 -37.25 26.61
C ALA A 297 30.55 -37.31 25.82
N GLY A 298 30.15 -36.20 25.18
CA GLY A 298 28.95 -36.15 24.35
C GLY A 298 28.94 -37.20 23.23
N ARG A 299 27.77 -37.44 22.63
CA ARG A 299 27.65 -38.29 21.44
C ARG A 299 28.56 -37.77 20.32
N THR A 300 29.29 -38.67 19.67
CA THR A 300 30.11 -38.31 18.51
C THR A 300 29.25 -37.96 17.30
N ILE A 301 29.77 -37.18 16.36
CA ILE A 301 29.08 -36.82 15.10
C ILE A 301 28.60 -38.08 14.39
N ARG A 302 29.46 -39.11 14.33
CA ARG A 302 29.12 -40.40 13.70
C ARG A 302 27.91 -41.05 14.38
N SER A 303 27.80 -40.99 15.70
CA SER A 303 26.68 -41.58 16.44
C SER A 303 25.38 -40.78 16.29
N ILE A 304 25.48 -39.44 16.21
CA ILE A 304 24.34 -38.54 15.96
C ILE A 304 23.77 -38.83 14.56
N LEU A 305 24.62 -38.83 13.55
CA LEU A 305 24.22 -39.11 12.16
C LEU A 305 23.71 -40.54 11.98
N ALA A 306 24.29 -41.53 12.68
CA ALA A 306 23.80 -42.90 12.67
C ALA A 306 22.36 -43.00 13.19
N SER A 307 22.07 -42.29 14.28
CA SER A 307 20.72 -42.22 14.86
C SER A 307 19.75 -41.53 13.92
N GLU A 308 20.13 -40.40 13.32
CA GLU A 308 19.28 -39.64 12.40
C GLU A 308 18.94 -40.46 11.15
N PHE A 309 19.94 -41.05 10.51
CA PHE A 309 19.75 -41.81 9.28
C PHE A 309 19.23 -43.23 9.50
N GLY A 310 19.13 -43.69 10.76
CA GLY A 310 18.71 -45.05 11.10
C GLY A 310 19.67 -46.12 10.53
N VAL A 311 20.97 -45.80 10.46
CA VAL A 311 22.02 -46.71 9.96
C VAL A 311 23.02 -47.03 11.06
N ALA A 312 23.78 -48.12 10.88
CA ALA A 312 24.88 -48.42 11.79
C ALA A 312 25.99 -47.34 11.69
N PRO A 313 26.67 -46.98 12.80
CA PRO A 313 27.74 -45.96 12.80
C PRO A 313 28.82 -46.15 11.72
N GLU A 314 29.20 -47.39 11.45
CA GLU A 314 30.22 -47.76 10.46
C GLU A 314 29.76 -47.51 9.03
N ARG A 315 28.44 -47.44 8.82
CA ARG A 315 27.82 -47.22 7.50
C ARG A 315 27.47 -45.76 7.24
N VAL A 316 27.68 -44.86 8.19
CA VAL A 316 27.37 -43.43 8.04
C VAL A 316 28.11 -42.82 6.84
N VAL A 317 29.42 -43.08 6.70
CA VAL A 317 30.21 -42.55 5.57
C VAL A 317 29.74 -43.12 4.22
N GLU A 318 29.43 -44.42 4.18
CA GLU A 318 28.85 -45.06 2.99
C GLU A 318 27.49 -44.42 2.64
N HIS A 319 26.67 -44.16 3.65
CA HIS A 319 25.36 -43.55 3.49
C HIS A 319 25.43 -42.12 2.96
N LEU A 320 26.32 -41.30 3.52
CA LEU A 320 26.59 -39.92 3.10
C LEU A 320 27.06 -39.85 1.64
N ARG A 321 27.86 -40.83 1.18
CA ARG A 321 28.35 -40.91 -0.21
C ARG A 321 27.33 -41.51 -1.18
N SER A 322 26.17 -41.93 -0.71
CA SER A 322 25.13 -42.57 -1.51
C SER A 322 23.89 -41.68 -1.66
N GLY A 323 23.26 -41.71 -2.83
CA GLY A 323 22.05 -40.92 -3.09
C GLY A 323 22.36 -39.50 -3.58
N ASP A 324 21.43 -38.58 -3.36
CA ASP A 324 21.60 -37.18 -3.77
C ASP A 324 22.54 -36.45 -2.79
N PRO A 325 23.69 -35.92 -3.25
CA PRO A 325 24.68 -35.30 -2.37
C PRO A 325 24.14 -34.09 -1.59
N ILE A 326 23.16 -33.36 -2.12
CA ILE A 326 22.61 -32.15 -1.50
C ILE A 326 21.70 -32.56 -0.35
N ASP A 327 20.80 -33.52 -0.60
CA ASP A 327 19.91 -34.05 0.44
C ASP A 327 20.71 -34.68 1.59
N ARG A 328 21.78 -35.41 1.26
CA ARG A 328 22.67 -36.03 2.27
C ARG A 328 23.40 -35.00 3.11
N LEU A 329 23.97 -34.00 2.47
CA LEU A 329 24.71 -32.94 3.15
C LEU A 329 23.78 -32.14 4.06
N ASN A 330 22.67 -31.65 3.52
CA ASN A 330 21.76 -30.78 4.27
C ASN A 330 21.16 -31.50 5.47
N ALA A 331 20.74 -32.77 5.31
CA ALA A 331 20.23 -33.56 6.42
C ALA A 331 21.30 -33.84 7.49
N ALA A 332 22.55 -34.08 7.07
CA ALA A 332 23.64 -34.29 8.02
C ALA A 332 23.97 -33.04 8.84
N VAL A 333 24.07 -31.88 8.18
CA VAL A 333 24.34 -30.62 8.87
C VAL A 333 23.19 -30.24 9.80
N GLU A 334 21.93 -30.40 9.36
CA GLU A 334 20.76 -30.15 10.21
C GLU A 334 20.74 -31.03 11.47
N ALA A 335 21.11 -32.30 11.35
CA ALA A 335 21.19 -33.21 12.48
C ALA A 335 22.29 -32.83 13.48
N ILE A 336 23.44 -32.34 12.99
CA ILE A 336 24.55 -31.87 13.81
C ILE A 336 24.17 -30.58 14.52
N ASP A 337 23.63 -29.59 13.79
CA ASP A 337 23.22 -28.29 14.34
C ASP A 337 22.09 -28.43 15.36
N SER A 338 21.22 -29.43 15.19
CA SER A 338 20.15 -29.74 16.14
C SER A 338 20.65 -30.48 17.39
N SER A 339 21.88 -30.99 17.36
CA SER A 339 22.49 -31.62 18.52
C SER A 339 23.16 -30.56 19.39
N GLU A 340 22.75 -30.43 20.65
CA GLU A 340 23.44 -29.55 21.62
C GLU A 340 24.79 -30.14 22.09
N GLU A 341 25.14 -31.33 21.62
CA GLU A 341 26.26 -32.13 22.11
C GLU A 341 27.55 -31.90 21.31
N VAL A 342 27.46 -31.43 20.06
CA VAL A 342 28.63 -31.24 19.17
C VAL A 342 28.55 -29.91 18.43
N ALA A 343 29.70 -29.26 18.24
CA ALA A 343 29.81 -28.05 17.44
C ALA A 343 30.02 -28.37 15.94
N SER A 344 29.30 -27.67 15.07
CA SER A 344 29.54 -27.68 13.63
C SER A 344 30.93 -27.11 13.29
N SER A 345 31.61 -27.69 12.30
CA SER A 345 32.86 -27.15 11.75
C SER A 345 32.59 -26.11 10.65
N GLU A 346 33.53 -25.17 10.45
CA GLU A 346 33.50 -24.21 9.33
C GLU A 346 33.88 -24.88 7.99
N GLU A 347 34.33 -26.14 8.01
CA GLU A 347 34.78 -26.87 6.82
C GLU A 347 33.65 -27.41 5.93
N TYR A 348 32.41 -27.37 6.41
CA TYR A 348 31.22 -27.77 5.67
C TYR A 348 30.01 -26.93 6.09
N GLY A 349 29.05 -26.78 5.19
CA GLY A 349 27.80 -26.07 5.45
C GLY A 349 26.70 -26.55 4.51
N ARG A 350 25.47 -26.11 4.74
CA ARG A 350 24.35 -26.48 3.88
C ARG A 350 24.43 -25.77 2.54
N ILE A 351 23.73 -26.33 1.57
CA ILE A 351 23.39 -25.63 0.33
C ILE A 351 21.95 -25.16 0.44
N VAL A 352 21.77 -23.85 0.44
CA VAL A 352 20.47 -23.18 0.55
C VAL A 352 20.00 -22.73 -0.83
N PHE A 353 18.74 -23.01 -1.14
CA PHE A 353 18.10 -22.56 -2.38
C PHE A 353 17.19 -21.37 -2.09
N LEU A 354 17.57 -20.19 -2.58
CA LEU A 354 16.78 -18.97 -2.45
C LEU A 354 16.09 -18.64 -3.77
N SER A 355 14.76 -18.54 -3.73
CA SER A 355 13.99 -18.06 -4.89
C SER A 355 14.04 -16.54 -4.99
N GLN A 356 14.11 -16.01 -6.20
CA GLN A 356 13.97 -14.57 -6.42
C GLN A 356 12.58 -14.10 -6.01
N ALA A 357 12.54 -13.06 -5.17
CA ALA A 357 11.30 -12.41 -4.81
C ALA A 357 10.83 -11.49 -5.94
N TYR A 358 9.51 -11.44 -6.15
CA TYR A 358 8.90 -10.40 -6.95
C TYR A 358 9.14 -9.03 -6.31
N ARG A 359 9.36 -8.04 -7.16
CA ARG A 359 9.42 -6.62 -6.83
C ARG A 359 8.20 -5.93 -7.41
N TYR A 360 7.56 -5.11 -6.59
CA TYR A 360 6.35 -4.38 -6.94
C TYR A 360 6.67 -2.90 -7.08
N ARG A 361 6.09 -2.23 -8.07
CA ARG A 361 6.21 -0.78 -8.27
C ARG A 361 5.01 -0.22 -9.01
N LEU A 362 4.80 1.09 -8.91
CA LEU A 362 3.75 1.80 -9.65
C LEU A 362 4.03 1.74 -11.15
N THR A 363 2.97 1.59 -11.92
CA THR A 363 3.03 1.65 -13.38
C THR A 363 2.99 3.09 -13.87
N GLU A 364 3.40 3.33 -15.12
CA GLU A 364 3.23 4.63 -15.80
C GLU A 364 1.76 5.09 -15.74
N ARG A 365 0.83 4.16 -15.90
CA ARG A 365 -0.61 4.42 -15.80
C ARG A 365 -1.01 4.92 -14.41
N ALA A 366 -0.42 4.39 -13.34
CA ALA A 366 -0.68 4.88 -12.00
C ALA A 366 -0.21 6.33 -11.85
N MET A 367 0.94 6.67 -12.43
CA MET A 367 1.46 8.04 -12.45
C MET A 367 0.64 9.00 -13.33
N GLU A 368 -0.05 8.52 -14.36
CA GLU A 368 -0.97 9.32 -15.18
C GLU A 368 -2.32 9.59 -14.48
N LEU A 369 -2.69 8.74 -13.53
CA LEU A 369 -3.89 8.90 -12.70
C LEU A 369 -3.63 9.80 -11.49
N GLN A 370 -2.36 9.98 -11.13
CA GLN A 370 -1.86 11.01 -10.23
C GLN A 370 -1.89 12.35 -11.00
#